data_AF-A0A3D1IFB6-F1
#
_entry.id   AF-A0A3D1IFB6-F1
#
_cell.length_a   1.000
_cell.length_b   1.000
_cell.length_c   1.000
_cell.angle_alpha   90.00
_cell.angle_beta   90.00
_cell.angle_gamma   90.00
#
_symmetry.space_group_name_H-M   'P 1'
#
loop_
_entity.id
_entity.type
_entity.pdbx_description
1 polymer ?
#
loop_
_entity_poly.entity_id
_entity_poly.type
_entity_poly.pdbx_seq_one_letter_code
_entity_poly.pdbx_strand_id
1 'polypeptide(L)'
;MFWLQGAVSFLIWILYGIGLRRRTERTVARVESWSRNTRAAVGAACLILSGVLLLAGLAALRTLAGPQPSDGLETVPWIAVTLLGIAFVELQVLGATIMVSLAKPTSVSKRGPGASNPWRGSRWRPIATYREGHWISKRKDRRR
;
A
#
# COMPACT_ATOMS: atom_id res chain seq x y z
N MET A 1 -14.02 31.52 18.87
CA MET A 1 -12.91 31.41 17.87
C MET A 1 -12.38 29.98 17.69
N PHE A 2 -12.79 29.03 18.54
CA PHE A 2 -12.42 27.61 18.50
C PHE A 2 -12.51 26.92 17.12
N TRP A 3 -13.61 27.11 16.38
CA TRP A 3 -13.78 26.49 15.06
C TRP A 3 -12.73 26.90 14.03
N LEU A 4 -12.29 28.16 14.08
CA LEU A 4 -11.24 28.67 13.19
C LEU A 4 -9.89 28.05 13.54
N GLN A 5 -9.54 27.98 14.83
CA GLN A 5 -8.32 27.30 15.30
C GLN A 5 -8.31 25.83 14.88
N GLY A 6 -9.44 25.14 15.04
CA GLY A 6 -9.61 23.75 14.59
C GLY A 6 -9.44 23.59 13.08
N ALA A 7 -10.03 24.49 12.28
CA ALA A 7 -9.89 24.49 10.83
C ALA A 7 -8.44 24.71 10.39
N VAL A 8 -7.71 25.62 11.05
CA VAL A 8 -6.29 25.88 10.77
C VAL A 8 -5.43 24.66 11.11
N SER A 9 -5.61 24.05 12.29
CA SER A 9 -4.88 22.83 12.66
C SER A 9 -5.18 21.68 11.70
N PHE A 10 -6.45 21.52 11.31
CA PHE A 10 -6.85 20.49 10.36
C PHE A 10 -6.21 20.70 8.98
N LEU A 11 -6.14 21.95 8.50
CA LEU A 11 -5.46 22.27 7.25
C LEU A 11 -3.97 21.96 7.32
N ILE A 12 -3.30 22.30 8.44
CA ILE A 12 -1.90 21.96 8.68
C ILE A 12 -1.70 20.45 8.60
N TRP A 13 -2.58 19.66 9.23
CA TRP A 13 -2.50 18.20 9.20
C TRP A 13 -2.65 17.62 7.81
N ILE A 14 -3.58 18.13 7.01
CA ILE A 14 -3.77 17.70 5.61
C ILE A 14 -2.51 18.01 4.79
N LEU A 15 -2.02 19.25 4.85
CA LEU A 15 -0.85 19.68 4.08
C LEU A 15 0.39 18.88 4.49
N TYR A 16 0.56 18.62 5.79
CA TYR A 16 1.61 17.76 6.31
C TYR A 16 1.50 16.33 5.77
N GLY A 17 0.31 15.73 5.84
CA GLY A 17 0.06 14.38 5.33
C GLY A 17 0.34 14.22 3.84
N ILE A 18 -0.03 15.22 3.03
CA ILE A 18 0.27 15.25 1.59
C ILE A 18 1.78 15.30 1.35
N GLY A 19 2.50 16.17 2.07
CA GLY A 19 3.95 16.28 1.97
C GLY A 19 4.66 14.99 2.40
N LEU A 20 4.17 14.38 3.48
CA LEU A 20 4.72 13.14 4.01
C LEU A 20 4.52 11.97 3.04
N ARG A 21 3.35 11.82 2.44
CA ARG A 21 3.08 10.78 1.43
C ARG A 21 4.14 10.76 0.33
N ARG A 22 4.48 11.94 -0.22
CA ARG A 22 5.52 12.08 -1.27
C ARG A 22 6.91 11.67 -0.77
N ARG A 23 7.22 11.90 0.50
CA ARG A 23 8.50 11.49 1.11
C ARG A 23 8.53 9.97 1.34
N THR A 24 7.43 9.41 1.82
CA THR A 24 7.31 7.99 2.17
C THR A 24 7.40 7.07 0.95
N GLU A 25 7.04 7.54 -0.25
CA GLU A 25 7.26 6.80 -1.51
C GLU A 25 8.71 6.32 -1.68
N ARG A 26 9.70 7.06 -1.17
CA ARG A 26 11.11 6.64 -1.18
C ARG A 26 11.39 5.51 -0.18
N THR A 27 10.66 5.49 0.94
CA THR A 27 10.78 4.48 2.00
C THR A 27 10.08 3.17 1.63
N VAL A 28 9.07 3.22 0.74
CA VAL A 28 8.34 2.03 0.25
C VAL A 28 9.28 0.99 -0.35
N ALA A 29 10.27 1.40 -1.14
CA ALA A 29 11.25 0.49 -1.72
C ALA A 29 12.01 -0.33 -0.65
N ARG A 30 12.26 0.26 0.52
CA ARG A 30 12.93 -0.44 1.63
C ARG A 30 11.97 -1.39 2.34
N VAL A 31 10.73 -0.96 2.55
CA VAL A 31 9.66 -1.81 3.13
C VAL A 31 9.37 -3.00 2.23
N GLU A 32 9.53 -2.87 0.91
CA GLU A 32 9.37 -3.95 -0.07
C GLU A 32 10.39 -5.09 0.07
N SER A 33 11.46 -4.91 0.85
CA SER A 33 12.37 -6.01 1.23
C SER A 33 11.92 -6.80 2.47
N TRP A 34 10.99 -6.26 3.26
CA TRP A 34 10.56 -6.90 4.51
C TRP A 34 9.62 -8.07 4.25
N SER A 35 9.60 -9.04 5.18
CA SER A 35 8.66 -10.17 5.10
C SER A 35 7.21 -9.69 5.19
N ARG A 36 6.28 -10.44 4.58
CA ARG A 36 4.84 -10.13 4.59
C ARG A 36 4.29 -10.00 6.02
N ASN A 37 4.70 -10.89 6.92
CA ASN A 37 4.26 -10.86 8.32
C ASN A 37 4.80 -9.63 9.06
N THR A 38 6.07 -9.26 8.82
CA THR A 38 6.66 -8.06 9.42
C THR A 38 5.91 -6.80 9.00
N ARG A 39 5.58 -6.68 7.70
CA ARG A 39 4.80 -5.53 7.20
C ARG A 39 3.41 -5.47 7.82
N ALA A 40 2.71 -6.61 7.93
CA ALA A 40 1.39 -6.64 8.55
C ALA A 40 1.44 -6.23 10.03
N ALA A 41 2.40 -6.78 10.78
CA ALA A 41 2.58 -6.46 12.19
C ALA A 41 2.94 -4.98 12.42
N VAL A 42 3.94 -4.46 11.68
CA VAL A 42 4.37 -3.07 11.80
C VAL A 42 3.29 -2.10 11.32
N GLY A 43 2.63 -2.41 10.20
CA GLY A 43 1.52 -1.59 9.70
C GLY A 43 0.39 -1.48 10.72
N ALA A 44 -0.06 -2.62 11.27
CA ALA A 44 -1.09 -2.64 12.31
C ALA A 44 -0.63 -1.92 13.59
N ALA A 45 0.61 -2.14 14.02
CA ALA A 45 1.17 -1.47 15.20
C ALA A 45 1.21 0.05 15.02
N CYS A 46 1.61 0.56 13.86
CA CYS A 46 1.58 2.00 13.58
C CYS A 46 0.16 2.58 13.66
N LEU A 47 -0.84 1.90 13.09
CA LEU A 47 -2.24 2.36 13.13
C LEU A 47 -2.76 2.39 14.58
N ILE A 48 -2.56 1.30 15.34
CA ILE A 48 -3.02 1.21 16.74
C ILE A 48 -2.29 2.24 17.61
N LEU A 49 -0.96 2.31 17.49
CA LEU A 49 -0.14 3.25 18.26
C LEU A 49 -0.54 4.70 17.97
N SER A 50 -0.89 5.02 16.73
CA SER A 50 -1.39 6.37 16.39
C SER A 50 -2.68 6.70 17.15
N GLY A 51 -3.63 5.76 17.19
CA GLY A 51 -4.89 5.96 17.92
C GLY A 51 -4.67 6.11 19.42
N VAL A 52 -3.81 5.26 20.00
CA VAL A 52 -3.44 5.34 21.42
C VAL A 52 -2.74 6.66 21.73
N LEU A 53 -1.78 7.08 20.91
CA LEU A 53 -1.06 8.35 21.06
C LEU A 53 -2.03 9.53 21.05
N LEU A 54 -2.97 9.57 20.10
CA LEU A 54 -3.95 10.64 19.99
C LEU A 54 -4.87 10.69 21.22
N LEU A 55 -5.44 9.54 21.62
CA LEU A 55 -6.35 9.48 22.76
C LEU A 55 -5.65 9.81 24.08
N ALA A 56 -4.46 9.25 24.32
CA ALA A 56 -3.67 9.52 25.51
C ALA A 56 -3.19 10.98 25.56
N GLY A 57 -2.76 11.52 24.42
CA GLY A 57 -2.33 12.92 24.32
C GLY A 57 -3.48 13.90 24.58
N LEU A 58 -4.68 13.62 24.06
CA LEU A 58 -5.87 14.43 24.35
C LEU A 58 -6.29 14.33 25.83
N ALA A 59 -6.22 13.13 26.41
CA ALA A 59 -6.49 12.93 27.83
C ALA A 59 -5.51 13.71 28.73
N ALA A 60 -4.22 13.73 28.38
CA ALA A 60 -3.20 14.51 29.07
C ALA A 60 -3.40 16.02 28.88
N LEU A 61 -3.84 16.47 27.69
CA LEU A 61 -4.11 17.89 27.45
C LEU A 61 -5.30 18.40 28.27
N ARG A 62 -6.29 17.54 28.56
CA ARG A 62 -7.40 17.90 29.43
C ARG A 62 -6.95 18.27 30.84
N THR A 63 -5.89 17.64 31.37
CA THR A 63 -5.39 17.95 32.72
C THR A 63 -4.55 19.22 32.75
N LEU A 64 -3.96 19.60 31.60
CA LEU A 64 -3.12 20.79 31.45
C LEU A 64 -3.91 22.06 31.09
N ALA A 65 -5.04 21.94 30.39
CA ALA A 65 -5.74 23.08 29.79
C ALA A 65 -6.55 23.94 30.78
N GLY A 66 -6.62 23.60 32.07
CA GLY A 66 -7.35 24.38 33.08
C GLY A 66 -8.86 24.55 32.78
N PRO A 67 -9.57 25.42 33.52
CA PRO A 67 -10.95 25.80 33.21
C PRO A 67 -11.01 26.47 31.84
N GLN A 68 -11.85 25.94 30.93
CA GLN A 68 -11.93 26.45 29.55
C GLN A 68 -12.30 27.95 29.53
N PRO A 69 -11.49 28.82 28.90
CA PRO A 69 -11.91 30.16 28.57
C PRO A 69 -13.03 30.10 27.53
N SER A 70 -14.00 31.01 27.65
CA SER A 70 -15.19 31.09 26.78
C SER A 70 -14.87 31.31 25.29
N ASP A 71 -13.66 31.75 24.94
CA ASP A 71 -13.35 32.24 23.60
C ASP A 71 -12.53 31.29 22.71
N GLY A 72 -11.95 30.21 23.25
CA GLY A 72 -11.19 29.22 22.49
C GLY A 72 -10.12 28.49 23.30
N LEU A 73 -9.29 27.69 22.61
CA LEU A 73 -8.11 27.11 23.23
C LEU A 73 -7.05 28.19 23.42
N GLU A 74 -6.39 28.17 24.58
CA GLU A 74 -5.15 28.92 24.78
C GLU A 74 -4.09 28.48 23.76
N THR A 75 -3.18 29.40 23.42
CA THR A 75 -2.14 29.18 22.40
C THR A 75 -1.30 27.94 22.67
N VAL A 76 -0.97 27.67 23.94
CA VAL A 76 -0.12 26.52 24.33
C VAL A 76 -0.85 25.19 24.12
N PRO A 77 -2.06 24.96 24.68
CA PRO A 77 -2.88 23.79 24.33
C PRO A 77 -3.14 23.63 22.84
N TRP A 78 -3.38 24.73 22.10
CA TRP A 78 -3.61 24.67 20.66
C TRP A 78 -2.40 24.17 19.87
N ILE A 79 -1.19 24.67 20.19
CA ILE A 79 0.05 24.18 19.59
C ILE A 79 0.25 22.69 19.93
N ALA A 80 0.04 22.30 21.18
CA ALA A 80 0.21 20.91 21.60
C ALA A 80 -0.76 19.96 20.89
N VAL A 81 -2.05 20.33 20.75
CA VAL A 81 -3.03 19.59 19.93
C VAL A 81 -2.55 19.47 18.49
N THR A 82 -2.04 20.57 17.92
CA THR A 82 -1.58 20.59 16.53
C THR A 82 -0.40 19.64 16.33
N LEU A 83 0.60 19.66 17.22
CA LEU A 83 1.75 18.76 17.17
C LEU A 83 1.34 17.29 17.38
N LEU A 84 0.40 17.03 18.30
CA LEU A 84 -0.13 15.69 18.54
C LEU A 84 -0.80 15.14 17.26
N GLY A 85 -1.59 15.96 16.58
CA GLY A 85 -2.22 15.59 15.31
C GLY A 85 -1.20 15.35 14.19
N ILE A 86 -0.11 16.10 14.14
CA ILE A 86 1.00 15.85 13.19
C ILE A 86 1.62 14.47 13.43
N ALA A 87 1.97 14.14 14.68
CA ALA A 87 2.52 12.84 15.04
C ALA A 87 1.54 11.69 14.73
N PHE A 88 0.24 11.91 14.99
CA PHE A 88 -0.81 10.98 14.61
C PHE A 88 -0.87 10.74 13.10
N VAL A 89 -0.91 11.81 12.29
CA VAL A 89 -0.92 11.71 10.82
C VAL A 89 0.32 10.99 10.31
N GLU A 90 1.48 11.23 10.92
CA GLU A 90 2.73 10.58 10.53
C GLU A 90 2.67 9.05 10.67
N LEU A 91 2.25 8.57 11.85
CA LEU A 91 2.07 7.15 12.11
C LEU A 91 0.97 6.54 11.22
N GLN A 92 -0.13 7.25 11.01
CA GLN A 92 -1.23 6.79 10.16
C GLN A 92 -0.81 6.64 8.69
N VAL A 93 -0.11 7.62 8.13
CA VAL A 93 0.37 7.58 6.73
C VAL A 93 1.40 6.46 6.55
N LEU A 94 2.30 6.28 7.52
CA LEU A 94 3.26 5.16 7.50
C LEU A 94 2.55 3.81 7.57
N GLY A 95 1.67 3.62 8.54
CA GLY A 95 0.89 2.39 8.72
C GLY A 95 0.06 2.05 7.47
N ALA A 96 -0.66 3.02 6.93
CA ALA A 96 -1.45 2.88 5.71
C ALA A 96 -0.56 2.51 4.51
N THR A 97 0.59 3.16 4.35
CA THR A 97 1.51 2.88 3.23
C THR A 97 2.05 1.45 3.31
N ILE A 98 2.43 0.99 4.50
CA ILE A 98 2.90 -0.39 4.72
C ILE A 98 1.77 -1.39 4.42
N MET A 99 0.56 -1.13 4.91
CA MET A 99 -0.60 -1.99 4.66
C MET A 99 -0.98 -2.05 3.19
N VAL A 100 -0.95 -0.93 2.47
CA VAL A 100 -1.18 -0.89 1.02
C VAL A 100 -0.12 -1.70 0.26
N SER A 101 1.13 -1.74 0.75
CA SER A 101 2.18 -2.58 0.14
C SER A 101 1.87 -4.08 0.19
N LEU A 102 1.02 -4.53 1.13
CA LEU A 102 0.56 -5.93 1.22
C LEU A 102 -0.50 -6.28 0.18
N ALA A 103 -1.26 -5.28 -0.28
CA ALA A 103 -2.31 -5.47 -1.28
C ALA A 103 -1.76 -5.60 -2.71
N LYS A 104 -0.50 -5.20 -2.95
CA LYS A 104 0.17 -5.43 -4.23
C LYS A 104 0.46 -6.92 -4.37
N PRO A 105 -0.05 -7.60 -5.42
CA PRO A 105 0.28 -8.99 -5.64
C PRO A 105 1.79 -9.10 -5.86
N THR A 106 2.49 -9.85 -5.01
CA THR A 106 3.85 -10.31 -5.29
C THR A 106 3.77 -11.11 -6.58
N SER A 107 4.29 -10.54 -7.67
CA SER A 107 4.43 -11.23 -8.94
C SER A 107 5.00 -12.61 -8.66
N VAL A 108 4.17 -13.63 -8.88
CA VAL A 108 4.54 -15.03 -8.76
C VAL A 108 5.87 -15.18 -9.49
N SER A 109 6.94 -15.44 -8.73
CA SER A 109 8.18 -15.96 -9.30
C SER A 109 7.73 -17.09 -10.20
N LYS A 110 7.93 -16.92 -11.51
CA LYS A 110 7.79 -18.00 -12.47
C LYS A 110 8.58 -19.16 -11.89
N ARG A 111 7.88 -20.11 -11.27
CA ARG A 111 8.36 -21.48 -11.10
C ARG A 111 8.82 -21.84 -12.49
N GLY A 112 10.13 -21.86 -12.71
CA GLY A 112 10.67 -22.31 -13.98
C GLY A 112 10.02 -23.67 -14.27
N PRO A 113 9.61 -23.96 -15.51
CA PRO A 113 9.15 -25.29 -15.89
C PRO A 113 10.37 -26.23 -15.88
N GLY A 114 10.90 -26.51 -14.69
CA GLY A 114 11.84 -27.57 -14.38
C GLY A 114 11.12 -28.75 -13.71
N ALA A 115 9.80 -28.85 -13.89
CA ALA A 115 9.11 -30.11 -13.75
C ALA A 115 9.65 -31.01 -14.86
N SER A 116 10.61 -31.86 -14.47
CA SER A 116 10.95 -33.09 -15.16
C SER A 116 9.68 -33.67 -15.77
N ASN A 117 9.68 -33.83 -17.09
CA ASN A 117 8.57 -34.42 -17.80
C ASN A 117 8.74 -35.95 -17.72
N PRO A 118 8.03 -36.69 -16.84
CA PRO A 118 8.15 -38.15 -16.79
C PRO A 118 7.63 -38.83 -18.07
N TRP A 119 7.00 -38.07 -18.97
CA TRP A 119 6.40 -38.56 -20.22
C TRP A 119 7.30 -38.44 -21.45
N ARG A 120 8.59 -38.09 -21.29
CA ARG A 120 9.58 -38.12 -22.40
C ARG A 120 10.04 -39.55 -22.74
N GLY A 121 9.14 -40.52 -22.69
CA GLY A 121 9.41 -41.95 -22.85
C GLY A 121 8.31 -42.74 -23.57
N SER A 122 7.13 -42.19 -23.83
CA SER A 122 6.12 -42.87 -24.65
C SER A 122 6.20 -42.42 -26.10
N ARG A 123 7.08 -43.14 -26.80
CA ARG A 123 7.04 -43.50 -28.22
C ARG A 123 5.64 -43.33 -28.85
N TRP A 124 5.31 -42.14 -29.31
CA TRP A 124 4.21 -41.91 -30.25
C TRP A 124 4.66 -42.45 -31.61
N ARG A 125 4.27 -43.69 -31.90
CA ARG A 125 4.24 -44.20 -33.28
C ARG A 125 3.03 -43.54 -33.96
N PRO A 126 3.21 -42.72 -35.01
CA PRO A 126 2.07 -42.34 -35.84
C PRO A 126 1.59 -43.58 -36.56
N ILE A 127 0.36 -44.01 -36.24
CA ILE A 127 -0.38 -45.02 -36.99
C ILE A 127 -0.65 -44.41 -38.37
N ALA A 128 -0.02 -44.99 -39.38
CA ALA A 128 -0.37 -44.75 -40.77
C ALA A 128 -1.83 -45.11 -40.98
N THR A 129 -2.66 -44.09 -41.23
CA THR A 129 -3.92 -44.30 -41.95
C THR A 129 -3.77 -43.63 -43.30
N TYR A 130 -3.49 -44.48 -44.27
CA TYR A 130 -3.63 -44.23 -45.69
C TYR A 130 -5.08 -43.78 -45.96
N ARG A 131 -5.26 -42.59 -46.53
CA ARG A 131 -6.48 -42.29 -47.29
C ARG A 131 -6.07 -41.61 -48.59
N GLU A 132 -6.00 -42.45 -49.62
CA GLU A 132 -6.01 -42.08 -51.02
C GLU A 132 -7.21 -41.19 -51.33
N GLY A 133 -7.01 -40.29 -52.30
CA GLY A 133 -8.00 -39.29 -52.72
C GLY A 133 -7.27 -37.99 -53.03
N HIS A 134 -6.41 -37.96 -54.05
CA HIS A 134 -6.81 -37.51 -55.39
C HIS A 134 -7.42 -36.10 -55.34
N TRP A 135 -6.70 -35.10 -55.84
CA TRP A 135 -7.16 -34.10 -56.82
C TRP A 135 -6.11 -32.99 -56.97
N ILE A 136 -5.40 -33.17 -58.09
CA ILE A 136 -4.71 -32.21 -58.94
C ILE A 136 -5.42 -30.84 -59.03
N SER A 137 -4.63 -29.82 -59.39
CA SER A 137 -5.00 -28.52 -59.98
C SER A 137 -5.11 -27.36 -58.97
N LYS A 138 -4.47 -26.18 -59.12
CA LYS A 138 -3.74 -25.56 -60.23
C LYS A 138 -2.80 -24.49 -59.65
N ARG A 139 -1.59 -24.42 -60.20
CA ARG A 139 -0.80 -23.18 -60.24
C ARG A 139 -1.65 -22.08 -60.87
N LYS A 140 -1.63 -20.88 -60.28
CA LYS A 140 -1.85 -19.67 -61.05
C LYS A 140 -0.91 -18.57 -60.54
N ASP A 141 0.20 -18.46 -61.27
CA ASP A 141 0.96 -17.23 -61.41
C ASP A 141 0.02 -16.04 -61.61
N ARG A 142 0.29 -14.96 -60.88
CA ARG A 142 0.09 -13.60 -61.37
C ARG A 142 1.03 -12.66 -60.63
N ARG A 143 2.26 -12.60 -61.13
CA ARG A 143 3.00 -11.35 -61.17
C ARG A 143 2.39 -10.52 -62.30
N ARG A 144 1.94 -9.32 -61.98
CA ARG A 144 2.11 -8.08 -62.74
C ARG A 144 1.62 -6.95 -61.87
#